data_AF-A0A257YAZ7-F1
#
_entry.id   AF-A0A257YAZ7-F1
#
_cell.length_a   1.000
_cell.length_b   1.000
_cell.length_c   1.000
_cell.angle_alpha   90.00
_cell.angle_beta   90.00
_cell.angle_gamma   90.00
#
_symmetry.space_group_name_H-M   'P 1'
#
loop_
_entity.id
_entity.type
_entity.pdbx_description
1 polymer ?
#
loop_
_entity_poly.entity_id
_entity_poly.type
_entity_poly.pdbx_seq_one_letter_code
_entity_poly.pdbx_strand_id
1 'polypeptide(L)'
;MSMTTQIPIYETDNFYIQAAARPFIDRAEGGHIYIFPKIALRDRTQLSQSLAIEYQKLSMIVGEALKSAMARRGIDVGIVNYQDMGNWGVFKPEGPTLHMQVYGRATTATIQKYGDAVRLPHRETGFYDDFKPLNDEDITEIRKDIESLMQSEKYVQPWNERTM
;
A
#
# COMPACT_ATOMS: atom_id res chain seq x y z
N MET A 1 17.87 1.56 18.58
CA MET A 1 16.41 1.66 18.70
C MET A 1 15.83 1.50 17.31
N SER A 2 15.09 0.42 17.06
CA SER A 2 14.45 0.18 15.76
C SER A 2 13.37 1.25 15.58
N MET A 3 13.67 2.29 14.79
CA MET A 3 12.64 3.27 14.40
C MET A 3 11.59 2.49 13.61
N THR A 4 10.39 2.37 14.15
CA THR A 4 9.24 1.76 13.47
C THR A 4 9.10 2.42 12.09
N THR A 5 9.44 1.68 11.04
CA THR A 5 9.58 2.19 9.66
C THR A 5 8.24 2.49 8.99
N GLN A 6 7.14 2.41 9.73
CA GLN A 6 5.77 2.39 9.20
C GLN A 6 4.77 3.00 10.18
N ILE A 7 3.75 3.67 9.65
CA ILE A 7 2.74 4.42 10.39
C ILE A 7 1.40 3.68 10.27
N PRO A 8 0.77 3.19 11.36
CA PRO A 8 -0.45 2.38 11.26
C PRO A 8 -1.64 3.10 10.65
N ILE A 9 -2.34 2.44 9.71
CA ILE A 9 -3.61 2.92 9.14
C ILE A 9 -4.76 2.06 9.65
N TYR A 10 -4.71 0.75 9.43
CA TYR A 10 -5.79 -0.19 9.78
C TYR A 10 -5.19 -1.60 9.92
N GLU A 11 -5.92 -2.52 10.55
CA GLU A 11 -5.53 -3.93 10.61
C GLU A 11 -6.74 -4.85 10.57
N THR A 12 -6.55 -6.05 10.01
CA THR A 12 -7.46 -7.18 10.15
C THR A 12 -6.84 -8.22 11.08
N ASP A 13 -7.50 -9.36 11.29
CA ASP A 13 -6.89 -10.47 12.03
C ASP A 13 -5.62 -11.00 11.36
N ASN A 14 -5.48 -10.84 10.04
CA ASN A 14 -4.39 -11.44 9.26
C ASN A 14 -3.41 -10.45 8.64
N PHE A 15 -3.76 -9.17 8.52
CA PHE A 15 -2.92 -8.17 7.84
C PHE A 15 -2.81 -6.84 8.60
N TYR A 16 -1.65 -6.19 8.45
CA TYR A 16 -1.44 -4.78 8.77
C TYR A 16 -1.52 -3.93 7.50
N ILE A 17 -2.15 -2.76 7.60
CA ILE A 17 -2.16 -1.73 6.57
C ILE A 17 -1.51 -0.48 7.16
N GLN A 18 -0.42 -0.02 6.54
CA GLN A 18 0.46 0.98 7.14
C GLN A 18 0.96 1.97 6.09
N ALA A 19 1.00 3.26 6.40
CA ALA A 19 1.68 4.24 5.55
C ALA A 19 3.20 4.06 5.69
N ALA A 20 3.93 4.29 4.60
CA ALA A 20 5.37 4.20 4.63
C ALA A 20 5.99 5.42 5.31
N ALA A 21 6.72 5.23 6.41
CA ALA A 21 7.44 6.33 7.06
C ALA A 21 8.62 6.83 6.22
N ARG A 22 9.12 5.98 5.30
CA ARG A 22 10.14 6.31 4.30
C ARG A 22 9.63 5.93 2.91
N PRO A 23 8.74 6.73 2.32
CA PRO A 23 7.98 6.31 1.16
C PRO A 23 8.83 6.27 -0.12
N PHE A 24 8.35 5.53 -1.12
CA PHE A 24 8.91 5.53 -2.48
C PHE A 24 8.15 6.43 -3.44
N ILE A 25 7.03 7.00 -2.95
CA ILE A 25 6.22 8.02 -3.61
C ILE A 25 5.94 9.09 -2.58
N ASP A 26 6.36 10.32 -2.85
CA ASP A 26 6.07 11.46 -1.97
C ASP A 26 4.55 11.64 -1.78
N ARG A 27 4.15 12.10 -0.61
CA ARG A 27 2.76 12.41 -0.29
C ARG A 27 2.07 13.25 -1.38
N ALA A 28 2.71 14.33 -1.83
CA ALA A 28 2.16 15.23 -2.84
C ALA A 28 2.03 14.57 -4.23
N GLU A 29 2.72 13.45 -4.46
CA GLU A 29 2.65 12.66 -5.68
C GLU A 29 1.67 11.47 -5.59
N GLY A 30 0.92 11.38 -4.51
CA GLY A 30 -0.13 10.37 -4.30
C GLY A 30 0.14 9.41 -3.15
N GLY A 31 1.35 9.44 -2.58
CA GLY A 31 1.69 8.70 -1.36
C GLY A 31 1.87 7.19 -1.51
N HIS A 32 2.22 6.55 -0.40
CA HIS A 32 2.67 5.17 -0.36
C HIS A 32 2.16 4.44 0.89
N ILE A 33 1.45 3.33 0.66
CA ILE A 33 0.91 2.43 1.69
C ILE A 33 1.47 1.03 1.47
N TYR A 34 1.64 0.30 2.57
CA TYR A 34 1.96 -1.10 2.59
C TYR A 34 0.78 -1.97 3.08
N ILE A 35 0.71 -3.20 2.58
CA ILE A 35 -0.10 -4.28 3.16
C ILE A 35 0.83 -5.43 3.54
N PHE A 36 0.88 -5.78 4.83
CA PHE A 36 1.73 -6.84 5.37
C PHE A 36 0.89 -7.98 5.95
N PRO A 37 1.18 -9.26 5.65
CA PRO A 37 0.65 -10.35 6.45
C PRO A 37 1.24 -10.29 7.87
N LYS A 38 0.44 -10.60 8.88
CA LYS A 38 0.90 -10.71 10.28
C LYS A 38 1.79 -11.94 10.50
N ILE A 39 1.73 -12.91 9.59
CA ILE A 39 2.62 -14.07 9.55
C ILE A 39 3.79 -13.81 8.60
N ALA A 40 4.98 -14.28 8.96
CA ALA A 40 6.16 -14.14 8.11
C ALA A 40 6.06 -15.08 6.91
N LEU A 41 5.90 -14.51 5.71
CA LEU A 41 5.91 -15.21 4.43
C LEU A 41 6.98 -14.59 3.53
N ARG A 42 7.60 -15.40 2.69
CA ARG A 42 8.63 -14.96 1.75
C ARG A 42 8.04 -14.34 0.49
N ASP A 43 7.01 -14.97 -0.05
CA ASP A 43 6.35 -14.58 -1.29
C ASP A 43 4.91 -15.09 -1.35
N ARG A 44 4.15 -14.63 -2.35
CA ARG A 44 2.71 -14.88 -2.47
C ARG A 44 2.35 -16.36 -2.67
N THR A 45 3.26 -17.20 -3.15
CA THR A 45 2.99 -18.63 -3.34
C THR A 45 2.82 -19.38 -2.02
N GLN A 46 3.22 -18.77 -0.90
CA GLN A 46 3.08 -19.32 0.44
C GLN A 46 1.77 -18.93 1.13
N LEU A 47 0.93 -18.10 0.50
CA LEU A 47 -0.38 -17.77 1.03
C LEU A 47 -1.30 -18.98 0.94
N SER A 48 -2.08 -19.24 2.00
CA SER A 48 -3.26 -20.09 1.87
C SER A 48 -4.29 -19.44 0.95
N GLN A 49 -5.26 -20.21 0.45
CA GLN A 49 -6.33 -19.66 -0.36
C GLN A 49 -7.09 -18.53 0.34
N SER A 50 -7.40 -18.68 1.63
CA SER A 50 -8.10 -17.66 2.41
C SER A 50 -7.29 -16.37 2.54
N LEU A 51 -5.99 -16.48 2.84
CA LEU A 51 -5.10 -15.33 2.93
C LEU A 51 -4.88 -14.66 1.58
N ALA A 52 -4.82 -15.42 0.49
CA ALA A 52 -4.70 -14.86 -0.86
C ALA A 52 -5.94 -14.07 -1.28
N ILE A 53 -7.14 -14.57 -0.94
CA ILE A 53 -8.40 -13.85 -1.18
C ILE A 53 -8.43 -12.55 -0.37
N GLU A 54 -8.09 -12.61 0.92
CA GLU A 54 -8.05 -11.42 1.77
C GLU A 54 -7.00 -10.41 1.28
N TYR A 55 -5.80 -10.87 0.92
CA TYR A 55 -4.72 -10.02 0.38
C TYR A 55 -5.16 -9.26 -0.86
N GLN A 56 -5.82 -9.94 -1.81
CA GLN A 56 -6.33 -9.32 -3.02
C GLN A 56 -7.48 -8.36 -2.73
N LYS A 57 -8.42 -8.74 -1.85
CA LYS A 57 -9.52 -7.89 -1.40
C LYS A 57 -9.00 -6.59 -0.77
N LEU A 58 -8.03 -6.70 0.14
CA LEU A 58 -7.41 -5.55 0.78
C LEU A 58 -6.69 -4.65 -0.22
N SER A 59 -6.02 -5.19 -1.24
CA SER A 59 -5.39 -4.36 -2.28
C SER A 59 -6.41 -3.44 -2.97
N MET A 60 -7.60 -3.95 -3.27
CA MET A 60 -8.66 -3.19 -3.92
C MET A 60 -9.25 -2.13 -2.98
N ILE A 61 -9.54 -2.52 -1.73
CA ILE A 61 -10.11 -1.60 -0.73
C ILE A 61 -9.14 -0.47 -0.42
N VAL A 62 -7.88 -0.78 -0.15
CA VAL A 62 -6.85 0.21 0.18
C VAL A 62 -6.59 1.13 -1.02
N GLY A 63 -6.58 0.58 -2.24
CA GLY A 63 -6.43 1.38 -3.45
C GLY A 63 -7.59 2.36 -3.67
N GLU A 64 -8.84 1.91 -3.48
CA GLU A 64 -10.02 2.77 -3.57
C GLU A 64 -10.00 3.85 -2.48
N ALA A 65 -9.75 3.45 -1.23
CA ALA A 65 -9.64 4.37 -0.09
C ALA A 65 -8.55 5.42 -0.30
N LEU A 66 -7.38 5.03 -0.80
CA LEU A 66 -6.29 5.97 -1.10
C LEU A 66 -6.74 7.02 -2.11
N LYS A 67 -7.40 6.61 -3.20
CA LYS A 67 -7.89 7.54 -4.23
C LYS A 67 -8.90 8.53 -3.65
N SER A 68 -9.95 8.04 -3.00
CA SER A 68 -11.03 8.88 -2.49
C SER A 68 -10.59 9.79 -1.35
N ALA A 69 -9.78 9.29 -0.43
CA ALA A 69 -9.24 10.09 0.68
C ALA A 69 -8.30 11.19 0.18
N MET A 70 -7.35 10.86 -0.71
CA MET A 70 -6.39 11.85 -1.22
C MET A 70 -7.07 12.92 -2.08
N ALA A 71 -8.13 12.57 -2.82
CA ALA A 71 -8.94 13.55 -3.55
C ALA A 71 -9.55 14.60 -2.61
N ARG A 72 -10.06 14.20 -1.43
CA ARG A 72 -10.54 15.15 -0.39
C ARG A 72 -9.43 16.00 0.22
N ARG A 73 -8.18 15.57 0.05
CA ARG A 73 -6.97 16.30 0.48
C ARG A 73 -6.31 17.10 -0.64
N GLY A 74 -7.00 17.27 -1.77
CA GLY A 74 -6.55 18.08 -2.90
C GLY A 74 -5.50 17.40 -3.77
N ILE A 75 -5.31 16.08 -3.64
CA ILE A 75 -4.35 15.30 -4.42
C ILE A 75 -5.14 14.29 -5.26
N ASP A 76 -5.28 14.60 -6.55
CA ASP A 76 -6.00 13.75 -7.50
C ASP A 76 -5.15 12.56 -7.94
N VAL A 77 -5.39 11.39 -7.34
CA VAL A 77 -4.74 10.14 -7.68
C VAL A 77 -5.43 9.52 -8.91
N GLY A 78 -4.78 9.59 -10.07
CA GLY A 78 -5.33 9.05 -11.32
C GLY A 78 -5.32 7.52 -11.35
N ILE A 79 -4.18 6.91 -10.97
CA ILE A 79 -3.98 5.46 -10.93
C ILE A 79 -3.28 5.03 -9.64
N VAL A 80 -3.55 3.80 -9.20
CA VAL A 80 -2.82 3.13 -8.13
C VAL A 80 -1.98 2.01 -8.74
N ASN A 81 -0.70 1.92 -8.37
CA ASN A 81 0.15 0.80 -8.76
C ASN A 81 0.34 -0.16 -7.58
N TYR A 82 0.29 -1.46 -7.85
CA TYR A 82 0.44 -2.53 -6.86
C TYR A 82 1.67 -3.36 -7.20
N GLN A 83 2.57 -3.57 -6.24
CA GLN A 83 3.78 -4.36 -6.47
C GLN A 83 4.12 -5.21 -5.25
N ASP A 84 4.32 -6.51 -5.45
CA ASP A 84 5.06 -7.32 -4.49
C ASP A 84 6.49 -7.44 -4.97
N MET A 85 7.43 -6.97 -4.17
CA MET A 85 8.86 -7.08 -4.45
C MET A 85 9.54 -7.74 -3.26
N GLY A 86 10.81 -8.08 -3.43
CA GLY A 86 11.62 -8.61 -2.32
C GLY A 86 13.12 -8.40 -2.52
N ASN A 87 13.52 -7.69 -3.57
CA ASN A 87 14.89 -7.72 -4.07
C ASN A 87 15.92 -7.27 -3.03
N TRP A 88 15.59 -6.26 -2.21
CA TRP A 88 16.51 -5.73 -1.20
C TRP A 88 16.59 -6.59 0.07
N GLY A 89 15.75 -7.62 0.18
CA GLY A 89 15.78 -8.60 1.27
C GLY A 89 16.56 -9.87 0.96
N VAL A 90 16.96 -10.09 -0.30
CA VAL A 90 17.50 -11.39 -0.76
C VAL A 90 18.78 -11.80 -0.02
N PHE A 91 19.63 -10.84 0.35
CA PHE A 91 20.89 -11.09 1.05
C PHE A 91 20.81 -10.90 2.58
N LYS A 92 19.63 -10.59 3.12
CA LYS A 92 19.44 -10.47 4.56
C LYS A 92 19.35 -11.87 5.18
N PRO A 93 19.85 -12.08 6.41
CA PRO A 93 19.72 -13.37 7.09
C PRO A 93 18.28 -13.90 7.18
N GLU A 94 17.32 -13.00 7.39
CA GLU A 94 15.89 -13.28 7.45
C GLU A 94 15.22 -13.45 6.07
N GLY A 95 15.92 -13.10 5.00
CA GLY A 95 15.41 -13.13 3.63
C GLY A 95 14.37 -12.03 3.33
N PRO A 96 13.75 -12.09 2.13
CA PRO A 96 12.66 -11.18 1.79
C PRO A 96 11.38 -11.56 2.52
N THR A 97 10.57 -10.54 2.83
CA THR A 97 9.24 -10.71 3.43
C THR A 97 8.18 -10.20 2.46
N LEU A 98 7.10 -10.96 2.27
CA LEU A 98 5.95 -10.59 1.46
C LEU A 98 5.31 -9.32 2.02
N HIS A 99 5.15 -8.33 1.15
CA HIS A 99 4.36 -7.14 1.41
C HIS A 99 3.97 -6.48 0.09
N MET A 100 2.76 -5.93 0.05
CA MET A 100 2.28 -5.19 -1.10
C MET A 100 2.68 -3.74 -0.96
N GLN A 101 3.31 -3.20 -1.99
CA GLN A 101 3.41 -1.77 -2.22
C GLN A 101 2.12 -1.28 -2.88
N VAL A 102 1.49 -0.27 -2.29
CA VAL A 102 0.35 0.45 -2.87
C VAL A 102 0.76 1.90 -3.11
N TYR A 103 1.01 2.22 -4.36
CA TYR A 103 1.49 3.53 -4.79
C TYR A 103 0.35 4.35 -5.39
N GLY A 104 -0.06 5.42 -4.72
CA GLY A 104 -0.92 6.43 -5.35
C GLY A 104 -0.10 7.21 -6.36
N ARG A 105 -0.63 7.43 -7.57
CA ARG A 105 0.02 8.24 -8.61
C ARG A 105 -0.86 9.45 -8.92
N ALA A 106 -0.49 10.59 -8.36
CA ALA A 106 -1.14 11.86 -8.61
C ALA A 106 -0.97 12.25 -10.08
N THR A 107 -2.03 12.80 -10.68
CA THR A 107 -2.02 13.29 -12.07
C THR A 107 -1.03 14.45 -12.27
N THR A 108 -0.63 15.10 -11.18
CA THR A 108 0.32 16.22 -11.12
C THR A 108 1.75 15.81 -10.74
N ALA A 109 2.06 14.52 -10.59
CA ALA A 109 3.39 14.04 -10.19
C ALA A 109 4.48 14.45 -11.19
N THR A 110 5.63 14.93 -10.69
CA THR A 110 6.77 15.45 -11.45
C THR A 110 8.12 14.80 -11.11
N ILE A 111 8.32 14.32 -9.88
CA ILE A 111 9.49 13.58 -9.40
C ILE A 111 9.44 12.15 -9.97
N GLN A 112 8.37 11.41 -9.65
CA GLN A 112 8.02 10.13 -10.29
C GLN A 112 6.88 10.40 -11.28
N LYS A 113 7.23 11.03 -12.41
CA LYS A 113 6.30 11.62 -13.38
C LYS A 113 5.08 10.73 -13.70
N TYR A 114 3.89 11.34 -13.71
CA TYR A 114 2.67 10.65 -14.10
C TYR A 114 2.75 10.11 -15.54
N GLY A 115 2.29 8.87 -15.73
CA GLY A 115 2.43 8.12 -16.99
C GLY A 115 3.67 7.22 -17.05
N ASP A 116 4.71 7.52 -16.26
CA ASP A 116 5.90 6.68 -16.18
C ASP A 116 5.75 5.59 -15.11
N ALA A 117 6.43 4.46 -15.34
CA ALA A 117 6.61 3.45 -14.31
C ALA A 117 7.41 4.01 -13.12
N VAL A 118 7.09 3.56 -11.91
CA VAL A 118 7.82 3.97 -10.70
C VAL A 118 9.27 3.51 -10.80
N ARG A 119 10.21 4.45 -10.64
CA ARG A 119 11.63 4.13 -10.54
C ARG A 119 11.98 3.76 -9.11
N LEU A 120 12.70 2.67 -8.94
CA LEU A 120 13.02 2.13 -7.60
C LEU A 120 14.54 1.98 -7.38
N PRO A 121 15.33 3.07 -7.50
CA PRO A 121 16.76 3.01 -7.17
C PRO A 121 16.98 2.63 -5.70
N HIS A 122 18.16 2.09 -5.39
CA HIS A 122 18.55 1.76 -4.01
C HIS A 122 18.56 3.03 -3.14
N ARG A 123 18.22 2.90 -1.86
CA ARG A 123 18.09 4.08 -0.95
C ARG A 123 19.37 4.89 -0.82
N GLU A 124 20.53 4.27 -0.92
CA GLU A 124 21.84 4.93 -0.84
C GLU A 124 22.09 5.98 -1.93
N THR A 125 21.28 6.00 -2.98
CA THR A 125 21.33 7.03 -4.02
C THR A 125 20.82 8.39 -3.57
N GLY A 126 20.16 8.47 -2.39
CA GLY A 126 19.54 9.70 -1.87
C GLY A 126 18.25 10.10 -2.58
N PHE A 127 17.77 9.31 -3.55
CA PHE A 127 16.62 9.65 -4.40
C PHE A 127 15.33 9.93 -3.61
N TYR A 128 15.17 9.37 -2.41
CA TYR A 128 13.96 9.51 -1.59
C TYR A 128 14.15 10.40 -0.36
N ASP A 129 15.30 11.07 -0.21
CA ASP A 129 15.66 11.73 1.06
C ASP A 129 14.70 12.87 1.43
N ASP A 130 14.16 13.55 0.42
CA ASP A 130 13.18 14.62 0.59
C ASP A 130 11.72 14.16 0.54
N PHE A 131 11.47 12.85 0.38
CA PHE A 131 10.11 12.34 0.23
C PHE A 131 9.38 12.35 1.57
N LYS A 132 8.19 12.94 1.58
CA LYS A 132 7.34 13.08 2.74
C LYS A 132 6.33 11.93 2.82
N PRO A 133 6.15 11.31 3.99
CA PRO A 133 5.11 10.30 4.20
C PRO A 133 3.71 10.94 4.18
N LEU A 134 2.69 10.08 4.08
CA LEU A 134 1.31 10.47 4.39
C LEU A 134 1.24 11.03 5.83
N ASN A 135 0.46 12.08 6.04
CA ASN A 135 0.27 12.72 7.34
C ASN A 135 -0.96 12.17 8.09
N ASP A 136 -1.12 12.58 9.35
CA ASP A 136 -2.17 12.06 10.24
C ASP A 136 -3.59 12.26 9.70
N GLU A 137 -3.83 13.41 9.08
CA GLU A 137 -5.12 13.67 8.44
C GLU A 137 -5.32 12.74 7.22
N ASP A 138 -4.26 12.38 6.47
CA ASP A 138 -4.39 11.50 5.29
C ASP A 138 -4.77 10.11 5.79
N ILE A 139 -4.04 9.66 6.81
CA ILE A 139 -4.22 8.37 7.48
C ILE A 139 -5.64 8.27 8.04
N THR A 140 -6.16 9.34 8.65
CA THR A 140 -7.51 9.39 9.20
C THR A 140 -8.57 9.21 8.12
N GLU A 141 -8.45 9.93 7.00
CA GLU A 141 -9.40 9.83 5.88
C GLU A 141 -9.30 8.47 5.17
N ILE A 142 -8.10 7.93 4.99
CA ILE A 142 -7.89 6.61 4.40
C ILE A 142 -8.48 5.52 5.30
N ARG A 143 -8.26 5.59 6.62
CA ARG A 143 -8.84 4.64 7.58
C ARG A 143 -10.36 4.63 7.49
N LYS A 144 -10.98 5.81 7.51
CA LYS A 144 -12.44 5.96 7.40
C LYS A 144 -12.98 5.32 6.12
N ASP A 145 -12.31 5.52 4.99
CA ASP A 145 -12.74 4.93 3.72
C ASP A 145 -12.54 3.42 3.70
N ILE A 146 -11.44 2.89 4.27
CA ILE A 146 -11.23 1.45 4.44
C ILE A 146 -12.37 0.84 5.26
N GLU A 147 -12.68 1.42 6.41
CA GLU A 147 -13.76 0.94 7.30
C GLU A 147 -15.11 0.92 6.59
N SER A 148 -15.44 1.98 5.84
CA SER A 148 -16.68 2.05 5.06
C SER A 148 -16.70 1.03 3.92
N LEU A 149 -15.60 0.85 3.18
CA LEU A 149 -15.52 -0.07 2.05
C LEU A 149 -15.59 -1.53 2.50
N MET A 150 -14.99 -1.87 3.65
CA MET A 150 -15.06 -3.21 4.23
C MET A 150 -16.50 -3.68 4.50
N GLN A 151 -17.44 -2.75 4.72
CA GLN A 151 -18.86 -3.01 4.96
C GLN A 151 -19.74 -2.84 3.71
N SER A 152 -19.15 -2.45 2.58
CA SER A 152 -19.90 -2.24 1.35
C SER A 152 -20.28 -3.56 0.68
N GLU A 153 -21.41 -3.55 -0.04
CA GLU A 153 -21.93 -4.73 -0.75
C GLU A 153 -20.87 -5.40 -1.64
N LYS A 154 -20.07 -4.60 -2.36
CA LYS A 154 -18.98 -5.08 -3.23
C LYS A 154 -17.98 -5.99 -2.51
N TYR A 155 -17.71 -5.73 -1.23
CA TYR A 155 -16.63 -6.38 -0.50
C TYR A 155 -17.11 -7.37 0.55
N VAL A 156 -18.36 -7.30 1.00
CA VAL A 156 -18.92 -8.23 1.98
C VAL A 156 -19.27 -9.60 1.37
N GLN A 157 -19.56 -9.65 0.06
CA GLN A 157 -19.92 -10.91 -0.60
C GLN A 157 -18.77 -11.91 -0.68
N PRO A 158 -19.04 -13.23 -0.66
CA PRO A 158 -18.03 -14.26 -0.88
C PRO A 158 -17.39 -14.17 -2.27
N TRP A 159 -16.05 -14.08 -2.32
CA TRP A 159 -15.28 -13.89 -3.56
C TRP A 159 -15.18 -15.13 -4.45
N ASN A 160 -15.82 -16.23 -4.06
CA ASN A 160 -15.87 -17.50 -4.77
C ASN A 160 -17.18 -17.72 -5.54
N GLU A 161 -18.11 -16.77 -5.52
CA GLU A 161 -19.35 -16.87 -6.28
C GLU A 161 -19.08 -16.55 -7.75
N ARG A 162 -19.27 -17.56 -8.62
CA ARG A 162 -19.51 -17.29 -10.03
C ARG A 162 -20.82 -16.54 -10.10
N THR A 163 -20.78 -15.23 -10.34
CA THR A 163 -21.93 -14.55 -10.95
C THR A 163 -22.21 -15.27 -12.26
N MET A 164 -23.31 -16.03 -12.28
CA MET A 164 -23.91 -16.57 -13.50
C MET A 164 -24.38 -15.44 -14.39
#